data_AF-A0AA41S111-F1
#
_entry.id   AF-A0AA41S111-F1
#
_cell.length_a   1.000
_cell.length_b   1.000
_cell.length_c   1.000
_cell.angle_alpha   90.00
_cell.angle_beta   90.00
_cell.angle_gamma   90.00
#
_symmetry.space_group_name_H-M   'P 1'
#
loop_
_entity.id
_entity.type
_entity.pdbx_description
1 polymer ?
#
loop_
_entity_poly.entity_id
_entity_poly.type
_entity_poly.pdbx_seq_one_letter_code
_entity_poly.pdbx_strand_id
1 'polypeptide(L)'
;METNMKLEEGWPIIQKEIAKLINILEGVPDSEPPAYGTIYSTVYILCKQNPPFDECKDIYERYQGVYEKYLKSKVLPAIQEKQDDGVSMLQEFVKRWANHKVMVTKLTRYFAYLDRYYIPRMKLPCLKDVGFGCFRKIVYEKMKVKVRDAVIALINQEREGTEIDRGLVKDVVEVFVEIGNENGKDNLDCYVNDFENAFLTDLVDYYTKKGSNGITALECLEKEKDRVSHYLHSSTEEKLLKQAQGPASAEQVVDKDMPSTSGSK
;
A
#
# COMPACT_ATOMS: atom_id res chain seq x y z
N MET A 1 -25.94 -38.78 7.11
CA MET A 1 -26.63 -37.85 8.02
C MET A 1 -26.23 -36.45 7.61
N GLU A 2 -27.19 -35.63 7.17
CA GLU A 2 -26.97 -34.20 6.98
C GLU A 2 -26.84 -33.58 8.37
N THR A 3 -25.61 -33.28 8.78
CA THR A 3 -25.36 -32.57 10.03
C THR A 3 -25.62 -31.08 9.77
N ASN A 4 -26.82 -30.62 10.08
CA ASN A 4 -27.13 -29.19 10.11
C ASN A 4 -26.38 -28.58 11.29
N MET A 5 -25.36 -27.77 11.02
CA MET A 5 -24.55 -27.07 12.02
C MET A 5 -25.03 -25.63 12.11
N LYS A 6 -25.29 -25.11 13.30
CA LYS A 6 -25.68 -23.70 13.44
C LYS A 6 -24.46 -22.79 13.34
N LEU A 7 -24.69 -21.54 12.93
CA LEU A 7 -23.64 -20.52 12.85
C LEU A 7 -22.93 -20.31 14.20
N GLU A 8 -23.68 -20.38 15.30
CA GLU A 8 -23.16 -20.25 16.68
C GLU A 8 -22.21 -21.39 17.06
N GLU A 9 -22.34 -22.55 16.41
CA GLU A 9 -21.50 -23.72 16.67
C GLU A 9 -20.26 -23.72 15.77
N GLY A 10 -20.45 -23.41 14.47
CA GLY A 10 -19.37 -23.45 13.49
C GLY A 10 -18.43 -22.24 13.53
N TRP A 11 -18.96 -21.04 13.80
CA TRP A 11 -18.13 -19.84 13.78
C TRP A 11 -17.01 -19.81 14.84
N PRO A 12 -17.23 -20.25 16.10
CA PRO A 12 -16.14 -20.37 17.07
C PRO A 12 -14.99 -21.27 16.61
N ILE A 13 -15.29 -22.34 15.84
CA ILE A 13 -14.28 -23.23 15.26
C ILE A 13 -13.44 -22.48 14.22
N ILE A 14 -14.11 -21.77 13.31
CA ILE A 14 -13.46 -20.92 12.30
C ILE A 14 -12.59 -19.84 12.97
N GLN A 15 -13.14 -19.15 13.96
CA GLN A 15 -12.43 -18.09 14.69
C GLN A 15 -11.17 -18.59 15.40
N LYS A 16 -11.23 -19.78 16.02
CA LYS A 16 -10.06 -20.39 16.67
C LYS A 16 -8.92 -20.59 15.68
N GLU A 17 -9.21 -21.11 14.49
CA GLU A 17 -8.18 -21.34 13.48
C GLU A 17 -7.71 -20.03 12.83
N ILE A 18 -8.57 -19.04 12.65
CA ILE A 18 -8.15 -17.69 12.23
C ILE A 18 -7.24 -17.03 13.27
N ALA A 19 -7.51 -17.22 14.57
CA ALA A 19 -6.66 -16.69 15.63
C ALA A 19 -5.23 -17.27 15.58
N LYS A 20 -5.09 -18.56 15.24
CA LYS A 20 -3.78 -19.17 14.98
C LYS A 20 -3.03 -18.49 13.83
N LEU A 21 -3.71 -18.21 12.72
CA LEU A 21 -3.12 -17.44 11.63
C LEU A 21 -2.68 -16.04 12.10
N ILE A 22 -3.53 -15.34 12.85
CA ILE A 22 -3.22 -14.01 13.40
C ILE A 22 -1.97 -14.08 14.31
N ASN A 23 -1.87 -15.08 15.19
CA ASN A 23 -0.71 -15.25 16.06
C ASN A 23 0.60 -15.43 15.26
N ILE A 24 0.56 -16.19 14.15
CA ILE A 24 1.71 -16.34 13.25
C ILE A 24 2.08 -14.98 12.63
N LEU A 25 1.10 -14.22 12.15
CA LEU A 25 1.33 -12.89 11.55
C LEU A 25 1.88 -11.88 12.57
N GLU A 26 1.48 -11.99 13.84
CA GLU A 26 2.02 -11.19 14.95
C GLU A 26 3.37 -11.69 15.46
N GLY A 27 3.89 -12.81 14.93
CA GLY A 27 5.18 -13.37 15.33
C GLY A 27 5.18 -14.00 16.73
N VAL A 28 4.02 -14.48 17.21
CA VAL A 28 3.92 -15.20 18.48
C VAL A 28 4.71 -16.52 18.37
N PRO A 29 5.71 -16.77 19.24
CA PRO A 29 6.50 -18.00 19.21
C PRO A 29 5.63 -19.26 19.36
N ASP A 30 6.08 -20.37 18.77
CA ASP A 30 5.42 -21.68 18.86
C ASP A 30 3.95 -21.70 18.42
N SER A 31 3.54 -20.75 17.58
CA SER A 31 2.17 -20.69 17.07
C SER A 31 1.86 -21.88 16.16
N GLU A 32 0.83 -22.64 16.52
CA GLU A 32 0.32 -23.71 15.69
C GLU A 32 -0.23 -23.18 14.35
N PRO A 33 0.04 -23.84 13.21
CA PRO A 33 -0.55 -23.46 11.94
C PRO A 33 -2.07 -23.69 11.93
N PRO A 34 -2.85 -22.84 11.23
CA PRO A 34 -4.28 -23.04 11.05
C PRO A 34 -4.57 -24.31 10.24
N ALA A 35 -5.53 -25.11 10.70
CA ALA A 35 -6.00 -26.30 10.02
C ALA A 35 -6.95 -25.93 8.86
N TYR A 36 -6.39 -25.81 7.64
CA TYR A 36 -7.15 -25.48 6.42
C TYR A 36 -8.42 -26.33 6.27
N GLY A 37 -8.31 -27.65 6.43
CA GLY A 37 -9.41 -28.59 6.26
C GLY A 37 -10.57 -28.34 7.24
N THR A 38 -10.26 -27.96 8.48
CA THR A 38 -11.25 -27.62 9.50
C THR A 38 -12.02 -26.37 9.11
N ILE A 39 -11.34 -25.30 8.69
CA ILE A 39 -12.01 -24.05 8.31
C ILE A 39 -12.87 -24.27 7.07
N TYR A 40 -12.29 -24.84 6.00
CA TYR A 40 -12.97 -25.02 4.72
C TYR A 40 -14.19 -25.94 4.86
N SER A 41 -14.07 -27.05 5.57
CA SER A 41 -15.20 -27.96 5.80
C SER A 41 -16.30 -27.33 6.64
N THR A 42 -15.95 -26.55 7.67
CA THR A 42 -16.93 -25.83 8.49
C THR A 42 -17.68 -24.78 7.66
N VAL A 43 -16.97 -23.97 6.87
CA VAL A 43 -17.58 -23.00 5.94
C VAL A 43 -18.50 -23.72 4.95
N TYR A 44 -18.05 -24.83 4.37
CA TYR A 44 -18.85 -25.63 3.45
C TYR A 44 -20.15 -26.16 4.09
N ILE A 45 -20.07 -26.70 5.31
CA ILE A 45 -21.24 -27.23 6.04
C ILE A 45 -22.24 -26.11 6.36
N LEU A 46 -21.77 -24.93 6.78
CA LEU A 46 -22.63 -23.78 7.07
C LEU A 46 -23.29 -23.22 5.81
N CYS A 47 -22.58 -23.21 4.68
CA CYS A 47 -23.06 -22.62 3.43
C CYS A 47 -23.92 -23.55 2.56
N LYS A 48 -23.83 -24.88 2.73
CA LYS A 48 -24.54 -25.86 1.88
C LYS A 48 -25.97 -26.16 2.34
N GLN A 49 -26.39 -25.67 3.50
CA GLN A 49 -27.68 -26.04 4.10
C GLN A 49 -28.85 -25.56 3.23
N ASN A 50 -29.95 -26.32 3.25
CA ASN A 50 -31.16 -25.93 2.55
C ASN A 50 -31.82 -24.72 3.23
N PRO A 51 -32.48 -23.82 2.47
CA PRO A 51 -33.27 -22.75 3.05
C PRO A 51 -34.25 -23.27 4.12
N PRO A 52 -34.45 -22.54 5.24
CA PRO A 52 -33.98 -21.19 5.53
C PRO A 52 -32.58 -21.09 6.17
N PHE A 53 -31.85 -22.19 6.32
CA PHE A 53 -30.60 -22.25 7.09
C PHE A 53 -29.33 -21.90 6.28
N ASP A 54 -29.47 -21.17 5.16
CA ASP A 54 -28.34 -20.70 4.35
C ASP A 54 -27.64 -19.53 5.05
N GLU A 55 -26.59 -19.85 5.81
CA GLU A 55 -25.78 -18.88 6.58
C GLU A 55 -24.73 -18.15 5.72
N CYS A 56 -24.74 -18.28 4.38
CA CYS A 56 -23.72 -17.67 3.52
C CYS A 56 -23.60 -16.15 3.72
N LYS A 57 -24.74 -15.48 3.95
CA LYS A 57 -24.77 -14.03 4.17
C LYS A 57 -24.00 -13.66 5.43
N ASP A 58 -24.33 -14.28 6.56
CA ASP A 58 -23.69 -14.03 7.83
C ASP A 58 -22.21 -14.43 7.82
N ILE A 59 -21.84 -15.51 7.12
CA ILE A 59 -20.43 -15.90 6.94
C ILE A 59 -19.66 -14.85 6.13
N TYR A 60 -20.27 -14.27 5.08
CA TYR A 60 -19.65 -13.20 4.30
C TYR A 60 -19.44 -11.92 5.15
N GLU A 61 -20.45 -11.52 5.93
CA GLU A 61 -20.35 -10.38 6.84
C GLU A 61 -19.27 -10.60 7.93
N ARG A 62 -19.24 -11.80 8.52
CA ARG A 62 -18.24 -12.17 9.52
C ARG A 62 -16.82 -12.29 8.94
N TYR A 63 -16.67 -12.72 7.69
CA TYR A 63 -15.40 -12.70 6.97
C TYR A 63 -14.82 -11.28 6.91
N GLN A 64 -15.63 -10.29 6.52
CA GLN A 64 -15.21 -8.88 6.55
C GLN A 64 -14.87 -8.44 7.99
N GLY A 65 -15.71 -8.81 8.96
CA GLY A 65 -15.53 -8.47 10.37
C GLY A 65 -14.21 -8.97 10.99
N VAL A 66 -13.65 -10.07 10.49
CA VAL A 66 -12.32 -10.57 10.90
C VAL A 66 -11.23 -9.53 10.60
N TYR A 67 -11.21 -8.99 9.38
CA TYR A 67 -10.25 -7.94 9.02
C TYR A 67 -10.51 -6.68 9.83
N GLU A 68 -11.76 -6.23 9.92
CA GLU A 68 -12.06 -4.98 10.62
C GLU A 68 -11.59 -5.02 12.08
N LYS A 69 -11.85 -6.13 12.78
CA LYS A 69 -11.42 -6.30 14.16
C LYS A 69 -9.90 -6.29 14.26
N TYR A 70 -9.22 -7.10 13.45
CA TYR A 70 -7.75 -7.20 13.49
C TYR A 70 -7.06 -5.88 13.14
N LEU A 71 -7.50 -5.24 12.06
CA LEU A 71 -6.91 -3.98 11.58
C LEU A 71 -7.09 -2.84 12.58
N LYS A 72 -8.30 -2.71 13.17
CA LYS A 72 -8.59 -1.65 14.15
C LYS A 72 -7.90 -1.87 15.50
N SER A 73 -7.76 -3.12 15.96
CA SER A 73 -7.27 -3.41 17.32
C SER A 73 -5.78 -3.70 17.42
N LYS A 74 -5.13 -4.08 16.32
CA LYS A 74 -3.71 -4.46 16.32
C LYS A 74 -2.89 -3.70 15.29
N VAL A 75 -3.28 -3.76 14.02
CA VAL A 75 -2.45 -3.23 12.92
C VAL A 75 -2.33 -1.71 12.96
N LEU A 76 -3.45 -1.00 12.96
CA LEU A 76 -3.44 0.46 12.97
C LEU A 76 -2.75 1.00 14.24
N PRO A 77 -3.09 0.55 15.47
CA PRO A 77 -2.39 0.99 16.67
C PRO A 77 -0.88 0.77 16.62
N ALA A 78 -0.41 -0.40 16.17
CA ALA A 78 1.03 -0.70 16.09
C ALA A 78 1.80 0.26 15.19
N ILE A 79 1.19 0.73 14.09
CA ILE A 79 1.78 1.75 13.22
C ILE A 79 1.71 3.12 13.90
N GLN A 80 0.58 3.43 14.56
CA GLN A 80 0.36 4.71 15.24
C GLN A 80 1.31 4.94 16.43
N GLU A 81 1.62 3.89 17.18
CA GLU A 81 2.56 3.92 18.32
C GLU A 81 3.99 4.29 17.91
N LYS A 82 4.34 4.13 16.62
CA LYS A 82 5.67 4.44 16.09
C LYS A 82 5.74 5.78 15.36
N GLN A 83 4.67 6.58 15.37
CA GLN A 83 4.59 7.81 14.56
C GLN A 83 5.60 8.90 14.92
N ASP A 84 6.18 8.85 16.12
CA ASP A 84 7.19 9.81 16.56
C ASP A 84 8.55 9.58 15.89
N ASP A 85 8.80 8.37 15.37
CA ASP A 85 9.97 8.06 14.54
C ASP A 85 9.53 7.62 13.14
N GLY A 86 9.76 8.49 12.16
CA GLY A 86 9.35 8.27 10.77
C GLY A 86 9.86 6.94 10.21
N VAL A 87 11.12 6.56 10.48
CA VAL A 87 11.70 5.33 9.95
C VAL A 87 11.02 4.10 10.55
N SER A 88 10.88 4.03 11.88
CA SER A 88 10.19 2.94 12.56
C SER A 88 8.72 2.80 12.12
N MET A 89 8.03 3.92 11.92
CA MET A 89 6.64 3.93 11.40
C MET A 89 6.57 3.32 9.99
N LEU A 90 7.48 3.71 9.09
CA LEU A 90 7.53 3.19 7.72
C LEU A 90 7.82 1.69 7.69
N GLN A 91 8.79 1.23 8.48
CA GLN A 91 9.10 -0.20 8.60
C GLN A 91 7.90 -1.01 9.09
N GLU A 92 7.20 -0.52 10.12
CA GLU A 92 6.00 -1.19 10.62
C GLU A 92 4.87 -1.17 9.57
N PHE A 93 4.69 -0.05 8.85
CA PHE A 93 3.68 0.05 7.79
C PHE A 93 3.91 -0.99 6.67
N VAL A 94 5.15 -1.11 6.17
CA VAL A 94 5.53 -2.11 5.16
C VAL A 94 5.31 -3.53 5.69
N LYS A 95 5.79 -3.84 6.90
CA LYS A 95 5.60 -5.14 7.54
C LYS A 95 4.12 -5.50 7.65
N ARG A 96 3.28 -4.56 8.10
CA ARG A 96 1.85 -4.77 8.30
C ARG A 96 1.12 -5.00 6.98
N TRP A 97 1.50 -4.30 5.91
CA TRP A 97 0.97 -4.55 4.58
C TRP A 97 1.36 -5.94 4.06
N ALA A 98 2.63 -6.34 4.19
CA ALA A 98 3.09 -7.67 3.78
C ALA A 98 2.32 -8.79 4.52
N ASN A 99 2.16 -8.66 5.83
CA ASN A 99 1.35 -9.59 6.63
C ASN A 99 -0.11 -9.63 6.19
N HIS A 100 -0.69 -8.47 5.85
CA HIS A 100 -2.07 -8.39 5.36
C HIS A 100 -2.24 -9.11 4.01
N LYS A 101 -1.30 -8.97 3.07
CA LYS A 101 -1.29 -9.73 1.81
C LYS A 101 -1.35 -11.25 2.04
N VAL A 102 -0.56 -11.75 3.01
CA VAL A 102 -0.58 -13.16 3.41
C VAL A 102 -1.95 -13.54 4.00
N MET A 103 -2.49 -12.71 4.90
CA MET A 103 -3.80 -12.94 5.51
C MET A 103 -4.91 -13.04 4.46
N VAL A 104 -5.00 -12.08 3.54
CA VAL A 104 -5.98 -12.07 2.44
C VAL A 104 -5.87 -13.35 1.60
N THR A 105 -4.65 -13.71 1.21
CA THR A 105 -4.39 -14.92 0.41
C THR A 105 -4.89 -16.18 1.11
N LYS A 106 -4.68 -16.31 2.43
CA LYS A 106 -5.09 -17.49 3.20
C LYS A 106 -6.61 -17.51 3.43
N LEU A 107 -7.18 -16.39 3.88
CA LEU A 107 -8.61 -16.31 4.18
C LEU A 107 -9.46 -16.49 2.93
N THR A 108 -9.09 -15.92 1.78
CA THR A 108 -9.81 -16.16 0.52
C THR A 108 -9.86 -17.65 0.15
N ARG A 109 -8.80 -18.41 0.42
CA ARG A 109 -8.80 -19.86 0.19
C ARG A 109 -9.69 -20.62 1.19
N TYR A 110 -9.65 -20.24 2.46
CA TYR A 110 -10.49 -20.88 3.48
C TYR A 110 -11.99 -20.68 3.20
N PHE A 111 -12.37 -19.51 2.69
CA PHE A 111 -13.75 -19.13 2.41
C PHE A 111 -14.15 -19.28 0.94
N ALA A 112 -13.34 -19.97 0.12
CA ALA A 112 -13.49 -20.05 -1.34
C ALA A 112 -14.87 -20.56 -1.83
N TYR A 113 -15.63 -21.23 -0.97
CA TYR A 113 -17.02 -21.59 -1.27
C TYR A 113 -17.88 -20.35 -1.59
N LEU A 114 -17.72 -19.25 -0.84
CA LEU A 114 -18.48 -18.03 -1.05
C LEU A 114 -18.21 -17.42 -2.43
N ASP A 115 -16.94 -17.29 -2.82
CA ASP A 115 -16.54 -16.78 -4.15
C ASP A 115 -17.11 -17.65 -5.27
N ARG A 116 -17.21 -18.96 -5.05
CA ARG A 116 -17.67 -19.90 -6.08
C ARG A 116 -19.20 -19.91 -6.27
N TYR A 117 -19.97 -19.74 -5.20
CA TYR A 117 -21.42 -20.00 -5.25
C TYR A 117 -22.28 -18.83 -4.75
N TYR A 118 -21.90 -18.17 -3.66
CA TYR A 118 -22.73 -17.15 -3.03
C TYR A 118 -22.53 -15.77 -3.66
N ILE A 119 -21.29 -15.34 -3.80
CA ILE A 119 -20.91 -14.00 -4.26
C ILE A 119 -21.40 -13.71 -5.70
N PRO A 120 -21.25 -14.61 -6.69
CA PRO A 120 -21.78 -14.39 -8.03
C PRO A 120 -23.32 -14.28 -8.06
N ARG A 121 -24.00 -15.09 -7.24
CA ARG A 121 -25.48 -15.08 -7.12
C ARG A 121 -25.97 -13.75 -6.56
N MET A 122 -25.27 -13.20 -5.58
CA MET A 122 -25.64 -11.96 -4.89
C MET A 122 -25.03 -10.69 -5.51
N LYS A 123 -24.14 -10.83 -6.51
CA LYS A 123 -23.39 -9.72 -7.14
C LYS A 123 -22.60 -8.88 -6.12
N LEU A 124 -21.98 -9.55 -5.16
CA LEU A 124 -21.15 -8.92 -4.13
C LEU A 124 -19.69 -8.77 -4.59
N PRO A 125 -18.88 -7.90 -3.95
CA PRO A 125 -17.43 -7.90 -4.13
C PRO A 125 -16.82 -9.26 -3.76
N CYS A 126 -15.80 -9.69 -4.52
CA CYS A 126 -15.11 -10.95 -4.24
C CYS A 126 -14.32 -10.87 -2.93
N LEU A 127 -14.01 -12.03 -2.33
CA LEU A 127 -13.35 -12.07 -1.02
C LEU A 127 -12.01 -11.34 -1.01
N LYS A 128 -11.22 -11.48 -2.09
CA LYS A 128 -9.94 -10.78 -2.25
C LYS A 128 -10.12 -9.26 -2.16
N ASP A 129 -11.07 -8.71 -2.90
CA ASP A 129 -11.35 -7.26 -2.94
C ASP A 129 -11.84 -6.75 -1.57
N VAL A 130 -12.67 -7.54 -0.86
CA VAL A 130 -13.12 -7.21 0.50
C VAL A 130 -11.93 -7.12 1.45
N GLY A 131 -11.04 -8.10 1.43
CA GLY A 131 -9.88 -8.16 2.33
C GLY A 131 -8.93 -6.97 2.11
N PHE A 132 -8.61 -6.66 0.86
CA PHE A 132 -7.76 -5.54 0.50
C PHE A 132 -8.42 -4.18 0.78
N GLY A 133 -9.69 -4.02 0.40
CA GLY A 133 -10.49 -2.82 0.67
C GLY A 133 -10.61 -2.49 2.17
N CYS A 134 -10.61 -3.50 3.05
CA CYS A 134 -10.57 -3.29 4.49
C CYS A 134 -9.27 -2.60 4.94
N PHE A 135 -8.10 -3.04 4.45
CA PHE A 135 -6.82 -2.40 4.79
C PHE A 135 -6.77 -0.98 4.24
N ARG A 136 -7.19 -0.79 2.99
CA ARG A 136 -7.28 0.53 2.38
C ARG A 136 -8.08 1.49 3.25
N LYS A 137 -9.32 1.11 3.58
CA LYS A 137 -10.25 1.94 4.37
C LYS A 137 -9.78 2.22 5.79
N ILE A 138 -9.17 1.25 6.47
CA ILE A 138 -8.91 1.33 7.92
C ILE A 138 -7.50 1.84 8.22
N VAL A 139 -6.50 1.39 7.47
CA VAL A 139 -5.09 1.67 7.74
C VAL A 139 -4.56 2.72 6.77
N TYR A 140 -4.64 2.44 5.47
CA TYR A 140 -4.05 3.30 4.44
C TYR A 140 -4.63 4.72 4.46
N GLU A 141 -5.95 4.87 4.40
CA GLU A 141 -6.58 6.21 4.39
C GLU A 141 -6.20 7.05 5.62
N LYS A 142 -5.96 6.41 6.77
CA LYS A 142 -5.55 7.11 8.00
C LYS A 142 -4.06 7.46 8.04
N MET A 143 -3.22 6.67 7.36
CA MET A 143 -1.76 6.75 7.48
C MET A 143 -1.09 7.39 6.27
N LYS A 144 -1.74 7.41 5.09
CA LYS A 144 -1.12 7.76 3.80
C LYS A 144 -0.39 9.11 3.81
N VAL A 145 -0.97 10.13 4.44
CA VAL A 145 -0.36 11.47 4.55
C VAL A 145 0.94 11.41 5.37
N LYS A 146 0.90 10.81 6.56
CA LYS A 146 2.08 10.68 7.43
C LYS A 146 3.18 9.84 6.78
N VAL A 147 2.79 8.73 6.16
CA VAL A 147 3.71 7.83 5.44
C VAL A 147 4.37 8.58 4.28
N ARG A 148 3.59 9.28 3.45
CA ARG A 148 4.09 10.11 2.35
C ARG A 148 5.08 11.17 2.85
N ASP A 149 4.70 11.93 3.87
CA ASP A 149 5.53 13.03 4.38
C ASP A 149 6.85 12.50 4.97
N ALA A 150 6.82 11.36 5.66
CA ALA A 150 8.03 10.70 6.17
C ALA A 150 8.95 10.20 5.04
N VAL A 151 8.39 9.62 3.97
CA VAL A 151 9.18 9.20 2.80
C VAL A 151 9.82 10.40 2.11
N ILE A 152 9.05 11.47 1.87
CA ILE A 152 9.57 12.70 1.25
C ILE A 152 10.68 13.31 2.13
N ALA A 153 10.53 13.30 3.46
CA ALA A 153 11.57 13.75 4.37
C ALA A 153 12.86 12.93 4.23
N LEU A 154 12.79 11.59 4.11
CA LEU A 154 13.96 10.75 3.86
C LEU A 154 14.63 11.08 2.53
N ILE A 155 13.85 11.27 1.46
CA ILE A 155 14.38 11.66 0.16
C ILE A 155 15.10 13.02 0.24
N ASN A 156 14.57 13.97 1.00
CA ASN A 156 15.22 15.26 1.23
C ASN A 156 16.52 15.13 2.05
N GLN A 157 16.57 14.25 3.05
CA GLN A 157 17.81 13.94 3.76
C GLN A 157 18.87 13.36 2.80
N GLU A 158 18.47 12.50 1.87
CA GLU A 158 19.35 11.99 0.81
C GLU A 158 19.82 13.09 -0.15
N ARG A 159 18.96 14.06 -0.49
CA ARG A 159 19.37 15.25 -1.26
C ARG A 159 20.41 16.10 -0.53
N GLU A 160 20.40 16.07 0.79
CA GLU A 160 21.36 16.75 1.66
C GLU A 160 22.65 15.93 1.90
N GLY A 161 22.74 14.73 1.34
CA GLY A 161 23.92 13.86 1.44
C GLY A 161 23.89 12.88 2.60
N THR A 162 22.76 12.75 3.30
CA THR A 162 22.57 11.71 4.32
C THR A 162 22.31 10.37 3.65
N GLU A 163 23.02 9.34 4.08
CA GLU A 163 22.73 7.97 3.63
C GLU A 163 21.40 7.50 4.22
N ILE A 164 20.52 6.98 3.38
CA ILE A 164 19.20 6.46 3.77
C ILE A 164 19.04 5.01 3.35
N ASP A 165 18.10 4.31 3.98
CA ASP A 165 17.64 3.02 3.50
C ASP A 165 16.75 3.19 2.25
N ARG A 166 17.37 3.19 1.07
CA ARG A 166 16.66 3.22 -0.23
C ARG A 166 15.72 2.03 -0.41
N GLY A 167 16.01 0.88 0.21
CA GLY A 167 15.17 -0.31 0.18
C GLY A 167 13.84 -0.05 0.88
N LEU A 168 13.87 0.53 2.07
CA LEU A 168 12.66 0.95 2.79
C LEU A 168 11.83 1.96 1.99
N VAL A 169 12.46 2.96 1.36
CA VAL A 169 11.74 3.93 0.52
C VAL A 169 11.03 3.22 -0.62
N LYS A 170 11.73 2.33 -1.32
CA LYS A 170 11.15 1.53 -2.41
C LYS A 170 9.97 0.69 -1.93
N ASP A 171 10.14 -0.04 -0.83
CA ASP A 171 9.09 -0.92 -0.28
C ASP A 171 7.83 -0.11 0.08
N VAL A 172 7.99 1.08 0.67
CA VAL A 172 6.86 1.96 0.99
C VAL A 172 6.18 2.47 -0.28
N VAL A 173 6.95 2.91 -1.27
CA VAL A 173 6.41 3.38 -2.55
C VAL A 173 5.64 2.27 -3.28
N GLU A 174 6.15 1.04 -3.24
CA GLU A 174 5.45 -0.14 -3.77
C GLU A 174 4.09 -0.36 -3.10
N VAL A 175 3.93 -0.06 -1.79
CA VAL A 175 2.61 -0.13 -1.15
C VAL A 175 1.59 0.82 -1.80
N PHE A 176 1.98 2.04 -2.16
CA PHE A 176 1.09 2.98 -2.86
C PHE A 176 0.66 2.47 -4.23
N VAL A 177 1.56 1.77 -4.94
CA VAL A 177 1.27 1.14 -6.24
C VAL A 177 0.34 -0.07 -6.05
N GLU A 178 0.65 -0.95 -5.10
CA GLU A 178 -0.10 -2.20 -4.88
C GLU A 178 -1.53 -1.96 -4.39
N ILE A 179 -1.76 -0.96 -3.52
CA ILE A 179 -3.12 -0.61 -3.05
C ILE A 179 -4.01 -0.09 -4.18
N GLY A 180 -3.43 0.61 -5.17
CA GLY A 180 -4.16 1.01 -6.38
C GLY A 180 -4.52 -0.16 -7.29
N ASN A 181 -3.68 -1.20 -7.28
CA ASN A 181 -3.71 -2.35 -8.20
C ASN A 181 -4.37 -3.62 -7.60
N GLU A 182 -4.84 -3.58 -6.36
CA GLU A 182 -5.28 -4.78 -5.61
C GLU A 182 -6.41 -5.59 -6.31
N ASN A 183 -7.22 -4.93 -7.12
CA ASN A 183 -8.33 -5.51 -7.90
C ASN A 183 -7.94 -5.92 -9.34
N GLY A 184 -6.64 -5.95 -9.68
CA GLY A 184 -6.16 -6.36 -11.00
C GLY A 184 -6.46 -5.38 -12.14
N LYS A 185 -6.83 -4.14 -11.79
CA LYS A 185 -6.84 -3.02 -12.73
C LYS A 185 -5.50 -2.32 -12.52
N ASP A 186 -4.64 -2.29 -13.53
CA ASP A 186 -3.39 -1.53 -13.53
C ASP A 186 -3.71 -0.04 -13.39
N ASN A 187 -3.95 0.38 -12.15
CA ASN A 187 -4.38 1.69 -11.74
C ASN A 187 -3.39 2.27 -10.71
N LEU A 188 -2.61 3.25 -11.17
CA LEU A 188 -1.66 3.98 -10.35
C LEU A 188 -2.31 5.12 -9.54
N ASP A 189 -3.63 5.24 -9.47
CA ASP A 189 -4.31 6.37 -8.81
C ASP A 189 -3.82 6.62 -7.39
N CYS A 190 -3.62 5.58 -6.58
CA CYS A 190 -3.12 5.73 -5.20
C CYS A 190 -1.67 6.23 -5.20
N TYR A 191 -0.81 5.68 -6.06
CA TYR A 191 0.55 6.15 -6.25
C TYR A 191 0.62 7.60 -6.73
N VAL A 192 -0.13 7.94 -7.78
CA VAL A 192 -0.10 9.27 -8.39
C VAL A 192 -0.67 10.32 -7.43
N ASN A 193 -1.88 10.08 -6.92
CA ASN A 193 -2.61 11.10 -6.15
C ASN A 193 -2.14 11.22 -4.70
N ASP A 194 -1.80 10.11 -4.06
CA ASP A 194 -1.43 10.12 -2.64
C ASP A 194 0.09 10.22 -2.41
N PHE A 195 0.93 10.08 -3.45
CA PHE A 195 2.39 10.17 -3.29
C PHE A 195 3.09 11.00 -4.39
N GLU A 196 3.05 10.58 -5.66
CA GLU A 196 3.91 11.11 -6.73
C GLU A 196 3.74 12.63 -6.95
N ASN A 197 2.50 13.12 -6.92
CA ASN A 197 2.23 14.54 -7.07
C ASN A 197 2.86 15.38 -5.93
N ALA A 198 2.85 14.86 -4.71
CA ALA A 198 3.46 15.54 -3.57
C ALA A 198 4.99 15.48 -3.66
N PHE A 199 5.55 14.35 -4.08
CA PHE A 199 6.98 14.21 -4.34
C PHE A 199 7.46 15.22 -5.41
N LEU A 200 6.75 15.33 -6.54
CA LEU A 200 7.11 16.29 -7.60
C LEU A 200 6.97 17.74 -7.15
N THR A 201 5.99 18.04 -6.31
CA THR A 201 5.82 19.37 -5.71
C THR A 201 6.98 19.71 -4.77
N ASP A 202 7.31 18.79 -3.85
CA ASP A 202 8.43 18.93 -2.92
C ASP A 202 9.77 19.06 -3.66
N LEU A 203 9.97 18.28 -4.73
CA LEU A 203 11.13 18.38 -5.60
C LEU A 203 11.33 19.80 -6.16
N VAL A 204 10.29 20.41 -6.72
CA VAL A 204 10.37 21.78 -7.25
C VAL A 204 10.67 22.77 -6.14
N ASP A 205 9.98 22.63 -5.01
CA ASP A 205 10.16 23.50 -3.84
C ASP A 205 11.59 23.42 -3.30
N TYR A 206 12.16 22.22 -3.21
CA TYR A 206 13.52 21.97 -2.74
C TYR A 206 14.53 22.76 -3.59
N TYR A 207 14.53 22.57 -4.91
CA TYR A 207 15.49 23.21 -5.80
C TYR A 207 15.23 24.71 -6.02
N THR A 208 13.98 25.17 -5.87
CA THR A 208 13.65 26.61 -5.92
C THR A 208 14.13 27.35 -4.67
N LYS A 209 13.92 26.77 -3.48
CA LYS A 209 14.24 27.43 -2.20
C LYS A 209 15.70 27.30 -1.78
N LYS A 210 16.28 26.11 -1.89
CA LYS A 210 17.67 25.86 -1.47
C LYS A 210 18.68 26.23 -2.56
N GLY A 211 18.21 26.49 -3.79
CA GLY A 211 19.08 26.58 -4.95
C GLY A 211 19.77 25.24 -5.22
N SER A 212 20.56 25.17 -6.28
CA SER A 212 21.25 23.93 -6.65
C SER A 212 22.45 23.60 -5.76
N ASN A 213 22.62 24.19 -4.57
CA ASN A 213 23.78 23.98 -3.68
C ASN A 213 25.15 24.00 -4.41
N GLY A 214 25.27 24.81 -5.47
CA GLY A 214 26.50 24.93 -6.27
C GLY A 214 26.69 23.86 -7.36
N ILE A 215 25.76 22.94 -7.57
CA ILE A 215 25.73 22.05 -8.75
C ILE A 215 24.88 22.65 -9.88
N THR A 216 25.10 22.20 -11.11
CA THR A 216 24.33 22.63 -12.28
C THR A 216 22.94 22.01 -12.30
N ALA A 217 21.99 22.62 -13.02
CA ALA A 217 20.66 22.02 -13.23
C ALA A 217 20.73 20.63 -13.86
N LEU A 218 21.74 20.37 -14.70
CA LEU A 218 21.98 19.08 -15.33
C LEU A 218 22.43 18.02 -14.31
N GLU A 219 23.33 18.37 -13.38
CA GLU A 219 23.73 17.48 -12.28
C GLU A 219 22.57 17.21 -11.30
N CYS A 220 21.72 18.20 -11.03
CA CYS A 220 20.49 17.98 -10.25
C CYS A 220 19.60 16.95 -10.94
N LEU A 221 19.35 17.13 -12.23
CA LEU A 221 18.50 16.22 -13.01
C LEU A 221 19.05 14.79 -13.01
N GLU A 222 20.36 14.61 -13.15
CA GLU A 222 20.97 13.28 -13.14
C GLU A 222 20.83 12.59 -11.77
N LYS A 223 21.03 13.34 -10.67
CA LYS A 223 20.82 12.81 -9.31
C LYS A 223 19.36 12.48 -9.03
N GLU A 224 18.39 13.22 -9.59
CA GLU A 224 16.97 12.89 -9.42
C GLU A 224 16.54 11.70 -10.29
N LYS A 225 17.14 11.52 -11.48
CA LYS A 225 16.94 10.30 -12.28
C LYS A 225 17.44 9.06 -11.56
N ASP A 226 18.62 9.13 -10.94
CA ASP A 226 19.15 8.06 -10.09
C ASP A 226 18.14 7.68 -9.01
N ARG A 227 17.64 8.66 -8.24
CA ARG A 227 16.62 8.46 -7.20
C ARG A 227 15.34 7.82 -7.72
N VAL A 228 14.80 8.35 -8.81
CA VAL A 228 13.60 7.80 -9.46
C VAL A 228 13.81 6.33 -9.83
N SER A 229 14.93 6.00 -10.48
CA SER A 229 15.20 4.63 -10.91
C SER A 229 15.36 3.63 -9.75
N HIS A 230 15.76 4.10 -8.57
CA HIS A 230 16.00 3.23 -7.41
C HIS A 230 14.72 2.85 -6.67
N TYR A 231 13.79 3.80 -6.50
CA TYR A 231 12.65 3.59 -5.60
C TYR A 231 11.30 4.15 -6.05
N LEU A 232 11.22 4.83 -7.20
CA LEU A 232 9.95 5.34 -7.75
C LEU A 232 9.44 4.46 -8.88
N HIS A 233 8.14 4.57 -9.17
CA HIS A 233 7.57 3.89 -10.32
C HIS A 233 8.10 4.51 -11.62
N SER A 234 8.35 3.70 -12.65
CA SER A 234 8.96 4.16 -13.91
C SER A 234 8.18 5.26 -14.62
N SER A 235 6.86 5.35 -14.40
CA SER A 235 6.02 6.45 -14.90
C SER A 235 6.45 7.84 -14.42
N THR A 236 7.21 7.93 -13.34
CA THR A 236 7.64 9.20 -12.75
C THR A 236 8.78 9.86 -13.53
N GLU A 237 9.59 9.07 -14.25
CA GLU A 237 10.72 9.61 -15.01
C GLU A 237 10.27 10.59 -16.10
N GLU A 238 9.21 10.27 -16.84
CA GLU A 238 8.66 11.17 -17.86
C GLU A 238 8.13 12.49 -17.25
N LYS A 239 7.54 12.41 -16.05
CA LYS A 239 7.01 13.59 -15.34
C LYS A 239 8.14 14.46 -14.79
N LEU A 240 9.20 13.85 -14.27
CA LEU A 240 10.43 14.53 -13.85
C LEU A 240 11.04 15.35 -15.01
N LEU A 241 11.14 14.75 -16.19
CA LEU A 241 11.67 15.42 -17.38
C LEU A 241 10.82 16.64 -17.79
N LYS A 242 9.50 16.50 -17.75
CA LYS A 242 8.58 17.62 -18.02
C LYS A 242 8.74 18.76 -17.01
N GLN A 243 8.94 18.43 -15.73
CA GLN A 243 9.18 19.42 -14.68
C GLN A 243 10.47 20.22 -14.93
N ALA A 244 11.54 19.54 -15.36
CA ALA A 244 12.83 20.15 -15.68
C ALA A 244 12.83 21.02 -16.96
N GLN A 245 11.88 20.79 -17.86
CA GLN A 245 11.71 21.57 -19.10
C GLN A 245 10.72 22.74 -18.96
N GLY A 246 10.20 22.99 -17.74
CA GLY A 246 9.30 24.11 -17.44
C GLY A 246 9.96 25.49 -17.61
N PRO A 247 9.17 26.59 -17.52
CA PRO A 247 9.57 27.93 -17.97
C PRO A 247 10.81 28.53 -17.27
N ALA A 248 11.21 28.03 -16.10
CA ALA A 248 12.44 28.44 -15.42
C ALA A 248 13.73 28.08 -16.20
N SER A 249 13.66 27.09 -17.09
CA SER A 249 14.79 26.66 -17.93
C SER A 249 14.92 27.46 -19.23
N ALA A 250 13.87 28.21 -19.62
CA ALA A 250 13.87 29.03 -20.84
C ALA A 250 14.65 30.35 -20.67
N GLU A 251 14.76 30.86 -19.44
CA GLU A 251 15.47 32.13 -19.17
C GLU A 251 17.00 31.98 -19.15
N GLN A 252 17.54 30.76 -18.99
CA GLN A 252 19.00 30.53 -18.97
C GLN A 252 19.61 30.29 -20.37
N VAL A 253 18.80 30.08 -21.40
CA VAL A 253 19.27 29.79 -22.77
C VAL A 253 19.35 31.05 -23.63
N VAL A 254 18.58 32.10 -23.31
CA VAL A 254 18.49 33.31 -24.16
C VAL A 254 19.68 34.27 -23.98
N ASP A 255 20.42 34.19 -22.86
CA ASP A 255 21.45 35.19 -22.52
C ASP A 255 22.87 34.88 -23.07
N LYS A 256 23.02 33.87 -23.95
CA LYS A 256 24.33 33.51 -24.55
C LYS A 256 24.49 33.85 -26.03
N ASP A 257 23.45 34.29 -26.72
CA ASP A 257 23.48 34.52 -28.17
C ASP A 257 23.19 35.98 -28.58
N MET A 258 23.90 36.95 -27.99
CA MET A 258 24.04 38.29 -28.58
C MET A 258 25.47 38.51 -29.11
N PRO A 259 25.69 38.49 -30.44
CA PRO A 259 26.96 38.90 -31.00
C PRO A 259 27.10 40.42 -30.94
N SER A 260 28.16 40.89 -30.29
CA SER A 260 28.64 42.26 -30.30
C SER A 260 29.10 42.65 -31.71
N THR A 261 28.24 43.33 -32.46
CA THR A 261 28.63 44.00 -33.71
C THR A 261 29.16 45.40 -33.39
N SER A 262 30.45 45.50 -33.09
CA SER A 262 31.19 46.76 -33.22
C SER A 262 31.52 47.00 -34.69
N GLY A 263 30.66 47.74 -35.38
CA GLY A 263 30.95 48.28 -36.71
C GLY A 263 31.76 49.57 -36.60
N SER A 264 33.05 49.50 -36.88
CA SER A 264 33.87 50.66 -37.21
C SER A 264 33.67 51.02 -38.69
N LYS A 265 33.24 52.25 -38.95
CA LYS A 265 33.70 53.10 -40.05
C LYS A 265 33.37 54.55 -39.76
#